data_AF-A0A850VN98-F1
#
_entry.id   AF-A0A850VN98-F1
#
_cell.length_a   1.000
_cell.length_b   1.000
_cell.length_c   1.000
_cell.angle_alpha   90.00
_cell.angle_beta   90.00
_cell.angle_gamma   90.00
#
_symmetry.space_group_name_H-M   'P 1'
#
loop_
_entity.id
_entity.type
_entity.pdbx_description
1 polymer ?
#
loop_
_entity_poly.entity_id
_entity_poly.type
_entity_poly.pdbx_seq_one_letter_code
_entity_poly.pdbx_strand_id
1 'polypeptide(L)'
;TGEEYEEKLKLEEEKRAADEKYRYKRRQIKELQENLQSMEKNFDTVLKQEALLQEQKKEKQALILQLNKDIEEQKPKLERVIKQCSRLSREIQSLKKTKTETQEERDIDLRDLKSFNRNIDKLLADVLEANPDLTTPFQMYFYQVSFPVNCHQNLYVTYRDFCILMSKLLSFRSSRSTGSGSSQTSSLKVIDLSLPLHTPAEAAAVGSQPPSTAGTSNICNRKTK
;
A
#
# COMPACT_ATOMS: atom_id res chain seq x y z
N THR A 1 -60.83 61.37 -2.49
CA THR A 1 -59.66 61.44 -1.57
C THR A 1 -59.34 60.13 -0.86
N GLY A 2 -60.13 59.04 -0.98
CA GLY A 2 -59.77 57.72 -0.42
C GLY A 2 -59.05 56.79 -1.40
N GLU A 3 -59.50 56.72 -2.66
CA GLU A 3 -58.94 55.83 -3.68
C GLU A 3 -57.49 56.16 -4.04
N GLU A 4 -57.15 57.45 -4.21
CA GLU A 4 -55.77 57.90 -4.45
C GLU A 4 -54.82 57.54 -3.29
N TYR A 5 -55.33 57.50 -2.06
CA TYR A 5 -54.53 57.12 -0.88
C TYR A 5 -54.26 55.62 -0.85
N GLU A 6 -55.26 54.79 -1.20
CA GLU A 6 -55.08 53.34 -1.31
C GLU A 6 -54.15 52.95 -2.46
N GLU A 7 -54.24 53.63 -3.60
CA GLU A 7 -53.33 53.41 -4.74
C GLU A 7 -51.89 53.79 -4.38
N LYS A 8 -51.68 54.92 -3.71
CA LYS A 8 -50.37 55.33 -3.21
C LYS A 8 -49.77 54.29 -2.25
N LEU A 9 -50.58 53.72 -1.37
CA LEU A 9 -50.14 52.69 -0.43
C LEU A 9 -49.69 51.42 -1.17
N LYS A 10 -50.46 50.96 -2.16
CA LYS A 10 -50.09 49.79 -2.99
C LYS A 10 -48.77 50.01 -3.73
N LEU A 11 -48.59 51.18 -4.35
CA LEU A 11 -47.35 51.51 -5.06
C LEU A 11 -46.14 51.58 -4.11
N GLU A 12 -46.33 52.05 -2.88
CA GLU A 12 -45.27 52.06 -1.88
C GLU A 12 -44.87 50.64 -1.44
N GLU A 13 -45.85 49.75 -1.26
CA GLU A 13 -45.62 48.33 -0.96
C GLU A 13 -44.92 47.60 -2.12
N GLU A 14 -45.36 47.83 -3.35
CA GLU A 14 -44.73 47.26 -4.56
C GLU A 14 -43.28 47.74 -4.69
N LYS A 15 -43.02 49.03 -4.48
CA LYS A 15 -41.66 49.58 -4.45
C LYS A 15 -40.82 48.91 -3.37
N ARG A 16 -41.35 48.74 -2.17
CA ARG A 16 -40.64 48.07 -1.06
C ARG A 16 -40.31 46.62 -1.39
N ALA A 17 -41.25 45.88 -1.99
CA ALA A 17 -41.03 44.50 -2.43
C ALA A 17 -39.98 44.40 -3.55
N ALA A 18 -40.01 45.33 -4.51
CA ALA A 18 -39.01 45.42 -5.57
C ALA A 18 -37.61 45.72 -5.02
N ASP A 19 -37.51 46.67 -4.07
CA ASP A 19 -36.25 47.04 -3.42
C ASP A 19 -35.65 45.88 -2.61
N GLU A 20 -36.48 45.13 -1.87
CA GLU A 20 -36.01 43.96 -1.10
C GLU A 20 -35.51 42.85 -2.04
N LYS A 21 -36.26 42.57 -3.13
CA LYS A 21 -35.84 41.61 -4.16
C LYS A 21 -34.54 42.02 -4.83
N TYR A 22 -34.36 43.31 -5.11
CA TYR A 22 -33.11 43.83 -5.67
C TYR A 22 -31.94 43.65 -4.69
N ARG A 23 -32.11 43.99 -3.40
CA ARG A 23 -31.08 43.79 -2.36
C ARG A 23 -30.71 42.33 -2.19
N TYR A 24 -31.69 41.43 -2.21
CA TYR A 24 -31.46 39.99 -2.13
C TYR A 24 -30.63 39.50 -3.32
N LYS A 25 -31.02 39.83 -4.55
CA LYS A 25 -30.26 39.46 -5.75
C LYS A 25 -28.85 40.04 -5.74
N ARG A 26 -28.68 41.28 -5.26
CA ARG A 26 -27.36 41.90 -5.13
C ARG A 26 -26.47 41.17 -4.12
N ARG A 27 -27.02 40.69 -3.00
CA ARG A 27 -26.29 39.84 -2.04
C ARG A 27 -25.89 38.51 -2.68
N GLN A 28 -26.82 37.85 -3.37
CA GLN A 28 -26.54 36.59 -4.07
C GLN A 28 -25.43 36.73 -5.12
N ILE A 29 -25.42 37.82 -5.89
CA ILE A 29 -24.35 38.08 -6.86
C ILE A 29 -22.99 38.19 -6.17
N LYS A 30 -22.91 38.91 -5.04
CA LYS A 30 -21.66 39.05 -4.28
C LYS A 30 -21.17 37.70 -3.73
N GLU A 31 -22.06 36.93 -3.12
CA GLU A 31 -21.73 35.61 -2.59
C GLU A 31 -21.20 34.67 -3.67
N LEU A 32 -21.85 34.65 -4.85
CA LEU A 32 -21.38 33.86 -5.98
C LEU A 32 -20.01 34.34 -6.50
N GLN A 33 -19.77 35.64 -6.53
CA GLN A 33 -18.46 36.19 -6.90
C GLN A 33 -17.37 35.81 -5.92
N GLU A 34 -17.64 35.88 -4.62
CA GLU A 34 -16.71 35.45 -3.56
C GLU A 34 -16.42 33.95 -3.64
N ASN A 35 -17.44 33.12 -3.87
CA ASN A 35 -17.30 31.68 -4.06
C ASN A 35 -16.45 31.34 -5.29
N LEU A 36 -16.67 32.03 -6.42
CA LEU A 36 -15.86 31.85 -7.62
C LEU A 36 -14.40 32.20 -7.37
N GLN A 37 -14.11 33.33 -6.73
CA GLN A 37 -12.74 33.72 -6.39
C GLN A 37 -12.06 32.73 -5.43
N SER A 38 -12.81 32.20 -4.46
CA SER A 38 -12.31 31.16 -3.55
C SER A 38 -11.97 29.88 -4.30
N MET A 39 -12.87 29.43 -5.18
CA MET A 39 -12.66 28.24 -6.01
C MET A 39 -11.46 28.39 -6.94
N GLU A 40 -11.28 29.56 -7.55
CA GLU A 40 -10.12 29.88 -8.41
C GLU A 40 -8.80 29.79 -7.63
N LYS A 41 -8.72 30.38 -6.43
CA LYS A 41 -7.53 30.26 -5.57
C LYS A 41 -7.22 28.82 -5.17
N ASN A 42 -8.26 28.03 -4.85
CA ASN A 42 -8.08 26.61 -4.53
C ASN A 42 -7.59 25.83 -5.75
N PHE A 43 -8.14 26.12 -6.93
CA PHE A 43 -7.71 25.51 -8.18
C PHE A 43 -6.24 25.81 -8.49
N ASP A 44 -5.80 27.07 -8.36
CA ASP A 44 -4.40 27.46 -8.51
C ASP A 44 -3.47 26.73 -7.53
N THR A 45 -3.93 26.51 -6.31
CA THR A 45 -3.16 25.80 -5.28
C THR A 45 -3.00 24.33 -5.66
N VAL A 46 -4.08 23.68 -6.10
CA VAL A 46 -4.05 22.28 -6.55
C VAL A 46 -3.17 22.12 -7.78
N LEU A 47 -3.23 23.03 -8.76
CA LEU A 47 -2.36 22.99 -9.95
C LEU A 47 -0.87 23.07 -9.58
N LYS A 48 -0.51 23.94 -8.63
CA LYS A 48 0.89 24.03 -8.15
C LYS A 48 1.33 22.75 -7.45
N GLN A 49 0.46 22.15 -6.63
CA GLN A 49 0.74 20.87 -5.97
C GLN A 49 0.90 19.73 -6.99
N GLU A 50 0.04 19.67 -8.00
CA GLU A 50 0.12 18.69 -9.08
C GLU A 50 1.47 18.80 -9.82
N ALA A 51 1.89 20.02 -10.20
CA ALA A 51 3.17 20.24 -10.86
C ALA A 51 4.36 19.79 -10.00
N LEU A 52 4.33 20.08 -8.70
CA LEU A 52 5.36 19.65 -7.76
C LEU A 52 5.43 18.12 -7.65
N LEU A 53 4.28 17.46 -7.49
CA LEU A 53 4.19 16.00 -7.42
C LEU A 53 4.64 15.33 -8.72
N GLN A 54 4.34 15.96 -9.87
CA GLN A 54 4.79 15.47 -11.17
C GLN A 54 6.31 15.54 -11.31
N GLU A 55 6.95 16.60 -10.80
CA GLU A 55 8.41 16.70 -10.82
C GLU A 55 9.07 15.69 -9.89
N GLN A 56 8.57 15.55 -8.65
CA GLN A 56 9.02 14.52 -7.72
C GLN A 56 8.87 13.12 -8.33
N LYS A 57 7.78 12.85 -9.05
CA LYS A 57 7.58 11.58 -9.75
C LYS A 57 8.67 11.34 -10.80
N LYS A 58 9.04 12.35 -11.60
CA LYS A 58 10.12 12.23 -12.59
C LYS A 58 11.47 11.96 -11.91
N GLU A 59 11.77 12.67 -10.83
CA GLU A 59 13.01 12.45 -10.05
C GLU A 59 13.09 11.01 -9.53
N LYS A 60 12.00 10.50 -8.93
CA LYS A 60 11.93 9.10 -8.47
C LYS A 60 12.07 8.11 -9.63
N GLN A 61 11.45 8.39 -10.76
CA GLN A 61 11.57 7.55 -11.95
C GLN A 61 13.01 7.52 -12.50
N ALA A 62 13.70 8.67 -12.52
CA ALA A 62 15.10 8.74 -12.91
C ALA A 62 16.01 7.94 -11.96
N LEU A 63 15.77 8.04 -10.64
CA LEU A 63 16.48 7.24 -9.64
C LEU A 63 16.26 5.74 -9.84
N ILE A 64 15.03 5.30 -10.10
CA ILE A 64 14.72 3.89 -10.39
C ILE A 64 15.50 3.40 -11.62
N LEU A 65 15.53 4.19 -12.70
CA LEU A 65 16.27 3.84 -13.91
C LEU A 65 17.77 3.72 -13.63
N GLN A 66 18.33 4.63 -12.84
CA GLN A 66 19.75 4.57 -12.45
C GLN A 66 20.04 3.32 -11.59
N LEU A 67 19.23 3.05 -10.57
CA LEU A 67 19.41 1.86 -9.72
C LEU A 67 19.28 0.56 -10.51
N ASN A 68 18.35 0.49 -11.47
CA ASN A 68 18.23 -0.68 -12.36
C ASN A 68 19.48 -0.88 -13.20
N LYS A 69 20.05 0.20 -13.75
CA LYS A 69 21.32 0.13 -14.49
C LYS A 69 22.44 -0.38 -13.58
N ASP A 70 22.57 0.15 -12.38
CA ASP A 70 23.59 -0.28 -11.42
C ASP A 70 23.43 -1.76 -11.06
N ILE A 71 22.18 -2.25 -10.88
CA ILE A 71 21.90 -3.68 -10.66
C ILE A 71 22.38 -4.54 -11.83
N GLU A 72 22.06 -4.16 -13.07
CA GLU A 72 22.50 -4.92 -14.25
C GLU A 72 24.04 -4.91 -14.41
N GLU A 73 24.71 -3.81 -14.04
CA GLU A 73 26.17 -3.73 -14.03
C GLU A 73 26.82 -4.62 -12.95
N GLN A 74 26.15 -4.84 -11.81
CA GLN A 74 26.67 -5.67 -10.71
C GLN A 74 26.45 -7.17 -10.94
N LYS A 75 25.37 -7.57 -11.63
CA LYS A 75 25.07 -8.99 -11.92
C LYS A 75 26.26 -9.80 -12.48
N PRO A 76 26.97 -9.36 -13.53
CA PRO A 76 28.09 -10.14 -14.08
C PRO A 76 29.30 -10.17 -13.14
N LYS A 77 29.50 -9.16 -12.28
CA LYS A 77 30.56 -9.16 -11.28
C LYS A 77 30.28 -10.21 -10.20
N LEU A 78 29.05 -10.24 -9.71
CA LEU A 78 28.59 -11.25 -8.75
C LEU A 78 28.72 -12.67 -9.34
N GLU A 79 28.30 -12.88 -10.59
CA GLU A 79 28.43 -14.18 -11.25
C GLU A 79 29.89 -14.65 -11.35
N ARG A 80 30.82 -13.75 -11.65
CA ARG A 80 32.26 -14.07 -11.69
C ARG A 80 32.78 -14.48 -10.33
N VAL A 81 32.40 -13.77 -9.27
CA VAL A 81 32.80 -14.10 -7.89
C VAL A 81 32.21 -15.45 -7.48
N ILE A 82 30.93 -15.71 -7.74
CA ILE A 82 30.30 -17.02 -7.46
C ILE A 82 31.05 -18.15 -8.16
N LYS A 83 31.39 -17.97 -9.44
CA LYS A 83 32.19 -18.97 -10.20
C LYS A 83 33.55 -19.22 -9.54
N GLN A 84 34.25 -18.16 -9.14
CA GLN A 84 35.55 -18.27 -8.46
C GLN A 84 35.43 -18.97 -7.10
N CYS A 85 34.45 -18.58 -6.27
CA CYS A 85 34.19 -19.23 -4.98
C CYS A 85 33.91 -20.72 -5.17
N SER A 86 33.06 -21.09 -6.12
CA SER A 86 32.74 -22.49 -6.39
C SER A 86 33.96 -23.31 -6.82
N ARG A 87 34.88 -22.71 -7.58
CA ARG A 87 36.13 -23.36 -7.99
C ARG A 87 37.05 -23.59 -6.79
N LEU A 88 37.24 -22.57 -5.96
CA LEU A 88 38.08 -22.64 -4.77
C LEU A 88 37.54 -23.65 -3.74
N SER A 89 36.22 -23.66 -3.49
CA SER A 89 35.58 -24.67 -2.63
C SER A 89 35.90 -26.09 -3.09
N ARG A 90 35.78 -26.37 -4.39
CA ARG A 90 36.14 -27.70 -4.94
C ARG A 90 37.61 -28.04 -4.77
N GLU A 91 38.51 -27.07 -4.91
CA GLU A 91 39.95 -27.25 -4.72
C GLU A 91 40.29 -27.57 -3.26
N ILE A 92 39.70 -26.83 -2.31
CA ILE A 92 39.85 -27.05 -0.86
C ILE A 92 39.34 -28.43 -0.47
N GLN A 93 38.15 -28.83 -0.94
CA GLN A 93 37.57 -30.15 -0.68
C GLN A 93 38.44 -31.27 -1.26
N SER A 94 38.97 -31.07 -2.47
CA SER A 94 39.91 -32.02 -3.09
C SER A 94 41.19 -32.17 -2.28
N LEU A 95 41.77 -31.06 -1.79
CA LEU A 95 42.97 -31.07 -0.94
C LEU A 95 42.72 -31.74 0.42
N LYS A 96 41.57 -31.48 1.03
CA LYS A 96 41.13 -32.13 2.29
C LYS A 96 40.64 -33.56 2.10
N LYS A 97 40.54 -34.06 0.86
CA LYS A 97 40.00 -35.38 0.48
C LYS A 97 38.58 -35.64 1.02
N THR A 98 37.79 -34.58 1.15
CA THR A 98 36.39 -34.64 1.58
C THR A 98 35.48 -34.47 0.37
N LYS A 99 34.40 -35.25 0.29
CA LYS A 99 33.39 -35.12 -0.79
C LYS A 99 32.26 -34.16 -0.44
N THR A 100 32.22 -33.70 0.80
CA THR A 100 31.15 -32.86 1.36
C THR A 100 31.72 -31.52 1.80
N GLU A 101 30.83 -30.57 2.04
CA GLU A 101 31.15 -29.28 2.66
C GLU A 101 31.97 -29.47 3.94
N THR A 102 32.97 -28.62 4.05
CA THR A 102 33.86 -28.53 5.21
C THR A 102 33.14 -27.86 6.38
N GLN A 103 33.64 -28.03 7.60
CA GLN A 103 33.04 -27.39 8.76
C GLN A 103 33.12 -25.86 8.66
N GLU A 104 34.19 -25.35 8.05
CA GLU A 104 34.40 -23.93 7.82
C GLU A 104 33.40 -23.34 6.81
N GLU A 105 33.09 -24.06 5.74
CA GLU A 105 32.03 -23.66 4.77
C GLU A 105 30.67 -23.56 5.46
N ARG A 106 30.28 -24.57 6.25
CA ARG A 106 29.01 -24.54 7.02
C ARG A 106 28.93 -23.37 8.01
N ASP A 107 30.05 -23.02 8.64
CA ASP A 107 30.12 -21.92 9.58
C ASP A 107 30.06 -20.54 8.89
N ILE A 108 30.61 -20.44 7.67
CA ILE A 108 30.42 -19.26 6.80
C ILE A 108 28.94 -19.10 6.45
N ASP A 109 28.29 -20.15 5.95
CA ASP A 109 26.87 -20.10 5.57
C ASP A 109 25.96 -19.71 6.74
N LEU A 110 26.26 -20.23 7.94
CA LEU A 110 25.53 -19.88 9.16
C LEU A 110 25.75 -18.42 9.57
N ARG A 111 26.96 -17.89 9.43
CA ARG A 111 27.24 -16.45 9.65
C ARG A 111 26.50 -15.58 8.64
N ASP A 112 26.51 -15.97 7.37
CA ASP A 112 25.86 -15.23 6.29
C ASP A 112 24.35 -15.19 6.50
N LEU A 113 23.73 -16.33 6.84
CA LEU A 113 22.31 -16.39 7.17
C LEU A 113 21.94 -15.51 8.38
N LYS A 114 22.77 -15.50 9.43
CA LYS A 114 22.57 -14.60 10.58
C LYS A 114 22.69 -13.13 10.18
N SER A 115 23.65 -12.79 9.32
CA SER A 115 23.84 -11.43 8.83
C SER A 115 22.66 -10.97 7.96
N PHE A 116 22.14 -11.85 7.11
CA PHE A 116 20.96 -11.59 6.29
C PHE A 116 19.74 -11.29 7.15
N ASN A 117 19.46 -12.11 8.17
CA ASN A 117 18.35 -11.87 9.09
C ASN A 117 18.47 -10.51 9.79
N ARG A 118 19.68 -10.17 10.29
CA ARG A 118 19.93 -8.85 10.90
C ARG A 118 19.69 -7.69 9.93
N ASN A 119 20.04 -7.87 8.65
CA ASN A 119 19.80 -6.85 7.62
C ASN A 119 18.31 -6.68 7.33
N ILE A 120 17.53 -7.76 7.30
CA ILE A 120 16.07 -7.69 7.17
C ILE A 120 15.45 -6.99 8.38
N ASP A 121 15.85 -7.37 9.59
CA ASP A 121 15.35 -6.74 10.82
C ASP A 121 15.65 -5.24 10.85
N LYS A 122 16.86 -4.85 10.43
CA LYS A 122 17.25 -3.45 10.29
C LYS A 122 16.41 -2.72 9.24
N LEU A 123 16.25 -3.30 8.05
CA LEU A 123 15.43 -2.70 6.98
C LEU A 123 13.99 -2.48 7.45
N LEU A 124 13.40 -3.46 8.14
CA LEU A 124 12.07 -3.33 8.71
C LEU A 124 12.00 -2.21 9.75
N ALA A 125 13.00 -2.11 10.63
CA ALA A 125 13.09 -1.02 11.60
C ALA A 125 13.15 0.36 10.90
N ASP A 126 14.03 0.51 9.91
CA ASP A 126 14.21 1.76 9.16
C ASP A 126 12.91 2.17 8.43
N VAL A 127 12.19 1.22 7.84
CA VAL A 127 10.90 1.46 7.16
C VAL A 127 9.81 1.92 8.13
N LEU A 128 9.72 1.29 9.31
CA LEU A 128 8.73 1.64 10.33
C LEU A 128 9.06 2.98 11.02
N GLU A 129 10.35 3.31 11.19
CA GLU A 129 10.78 4.61 11.71
C GLU A 129 10.43 5.74 10.73
N ALA A 130 10.64 5.52 9.43
CA ALA A 130 10.31 6.51 8.40
C ALA A 130 8.80 6.67 8.17
N ASN A 131 7.99 5.65 8.47
CA ASN A 131 6.56 5.61 8.19
C ASN A 131 5.78 5.12 9.42
N PRO A 132 5.57 5.99 10.43
CA PRO A 132 4.98 5.58 11.71
C PRO A 132 3.53 5.08 11.58
N ASP A 133 2.81 5.54 10.56
CA ASP A 133 1.45 5.11 10.21
C ASP A 133 1.36 3.62 9.82
N LEU A 134 2.45 3.05 9.30
CA LEU A 134 2.53 1.62 8.96
C LEU A 134 2.71 0.72 10.19
N THR A 135 3.09 1.27 11.35
CA THR A 135 3.39 0.47 12.55
C THR A 135 2.21 -0.38 13.01
N THR A 136 1.04 0.22 13.19
CA THR A 136 -0.15 -0.49 13.68
C THR A 136 -0.65 -1.54 12.67
N PRO A 137 -0.80 -1.24 11.37
CA PRO A 137 -1.11 -2.25 10.36
C PRO A 137 -0.08 -3.38 10.32
N PHE A 138 1.21 -3.05 10.35
CA PHE A 138 2.29 -4.05 10.31
C PHE A 138 2.20 -5.00 11.51
N GLN A 139 2.03 -4.46 12.72
CA GLN A 139 1.80 -5.27 13.92
C GLN A 139 0.57 -6.15 13.79
N MET A 140 -0.56 -5.61 13.34
CA MET A 140 -1.81 -6.36 13.17
C MET A 140 -1.62 -7.57 12.23
N TYR A 141 -1.02 -7.36 11.05
CA TYR A 141 -0.75 -8.44 10.11
C TYR A 141 0.25 -9.45 10.68
N PHE A 142 1.29 -8.98 11.38
CA PHE A 142 2.23 -9.86 12.03
C PHE A 142 1.54 -10.73 13.08
N TYR A 143 0.66 -10.18 13.91
CA TYR A 143 -0.13 -10.94 14.90
C TYR A 143 -1.15 -11.89 14.25
N GLN A 144 -1.74 -11.51 13.12
CA GLN A 144 -2.71 -12.36 12.41
C GLN A 144 -2.04 -13.58 11.77
N VAL A 145 -0.84 -13.42 11.22
CA VAL A 145 -0.03 -14.53 10.68
C VAL A 145 0.66 -15.30 11.82
N SER A 146 0.90 -14.66 12.97
CA SER A 146 1.55 -15.23 14.15
C SER A 146 0.54 -15.52 15.27
N PHE A 147 -0.32 -16.53 15.12
CA PHE A 147 -1.08 -17.09 16.27
C PHE A 147 -0.18 -18.05 17.09
N PRO A 148 -0.40 -18.24 18.41
CA PRO A 148 0.63 -18.43 19.43
C PRO A 148 1.29 -19.79 19.29
N VAL A 149 2.43 -19.83 18.61
CA VAL A 149 3.41 -20.88 18.85
C VAL A 149 3.94 -20.58 20.25
N ASN A 150 3.47 -21.36 21.23
CA ASN A 150 4.06 -21.45 22.55
C ASN A 150 5.57 -21.27 22.43
N CYS A 151 6.12 -20.31 23.17
CA CYS A 151 7.55 -20.05 23.28
C CYS A 151 8.27 -21.27 23.88
N HIS A 152 8.36 -22.37 23.13
CA HIS A 152 9.10 -23.56 23.47
C HIS A 152 10.40 -23.54 22.68
N GLN A 153 11.38 -22.90 23.33
CA GLN A 153 12.78 -23.30 23.43
C GLN A 153 13.67 -23.55 22.18
N ASN A 154 13.22 -23.44 20.93
CA ASN A 154 14.14 -23.63 19.78
C ASN A 154 14.01 -22.73 18.52
N LEU A 155 13.28 -21.60 18.56
CA LEU A 155 13.29 -20.58 17.47
C LEU A 155 13.77 -19.20 17.98
N TYR A 156 15.00 -19.11 18.48
CA TYR A 156 15.41 -18.07 19.44
C TYR A 156 16.06 -16.79 18.89
N VAL A 157 16.19 -16.59 17.58
CA VAL A 157 17.02 -15.47 17.10
C VAL A 157 16.22 -14.34 16.46
N THR A 158 15.30 -14.60 15.55
CA THR A 158 14.54 -13.55 14.84
C THR A 158 13.38 -12.97 15.66
N TYR A 159 12.69 -13.78 16.46
CA TYR A 159 11.54 -13.30 17.25
C TYR A 159 11.94 -12.50 18.50
N ARG A 160 13.09 -12.82 19.11
CA ARG A 160 13.51 -12.14 20.34
C ARG A 160 13.90 -10.68 20.06
N ASP A 161 14.61 -10.44 18.97
CA ASP A 161 15.07 -9.09 18.61
C ASP A 161 13.91 -8.22 18.12
N PHE A 162 12.96 -8.80 17.37
CA PHE A 162 11.73 -8.10 16.99
C PHE A 162 10.82 -7.79 18.19
N CYS A 163 10.63 -8.72 19.12
CA CYS A 163 9.90 -8.45 20.36
C CYS A 163 10.59 -7.38 21.23
N ILE A 164 11.93 -7.35 21.27
CA ILE A 164 12.69 -6.29 21.96
C ILE A 164 12.52 -4.95 21.23
N LEU A 165 12.52 -4.93 19.91
CA LEU A 165 12.29 -3.72 19.10
C LEU A 165 10.86 -3.17 19.31
N MET A 166 9.86 -4.04 19.29
CA MET A 166 8.47 -3.69 19.61
C MET A 166 8.35 -3.22 21.08
N SER A 167 9.06 -3.85 22.02
CA SER A 167 9.08 -3.41 23.43
C SER A 167 9.73 -2.04 23.62
N LYS A 168 10.74 -1.70 22.80
CA LYS A 168 11.37 -0.36 22.81
C LYS A 168 10.46 0.71 22.23
N LEU A 169 9.70 0.38 21.18
CA LEU A 169 8.71 1.29 20.57
C LEU A 169 7.45 1.46 21.46
N LEU A 170 7.10 0.44 22.24
CA LEU A 170 5.97 0.45 23.18
C LEU A 170 6.35 0.91 24.60
N SER A 171 7.58 1.38 24.83
CA SER A 171 8.11 1.82 26.14
C SER A 171 7.52 3.15 26.65
N PHE A 172 6.34 3.56 26.20
CA PHE A 172 5.51 4.56 26.86
C PHE A 172 4.39 3.85 27.61
N ARG A 173 4.62 3.63 28.92
CA ARG A 173 3.71 3.04 29.92
C ARG A 173 3.49 1.52 29.79
N SER A 174 4.11 0.74 30.68
CA SER A 174 3.38 0.11 31.80
C SER A 174 4.27 -0.79 32.66
N SER A 175 3.90 -0.81 33.95
CA SER A 175 4.57 -1.52 35.04
C SER A 175 4.18 -3.00 35.10
N ARG A 176 5.16 -3.84 35.46
CA ARG A 176 5.07 -5.12 36.21
C ARG A 176 3.75 -5.91 36.20
N SER A 177 3.82 -7.17 35.75
CA SER A 177 3.34 -8.32 36.55
C SER A 177 3.87 -9.66 36.05
N THR A 178 4.16 -10.53 37.02
CA THR A 178 4.66 -11.91 36.96
C THR A 178 3.54 -12.96 37.05
N GLY A 179 3.74 -14.16 36.47
CA GLY A 179 3.00 -15.41 36.79
C GLY A 179 2.81 -16.33 35.58
N SER A 180 3.59 -17.42 35.43
CA SER A 180 3.21 -18.86 35.62
C SER A 180 1.81 -19.22 35.10
N GLY A 181 1.55 -20.18 34.20
CA GLY A 181 2.19 -21.47 33.89
C GLY A 181 1.10 -22.55 33.96
N SER A 182 0.82 -23.31 32.89
CA SER A 182 0.16 -24.63 32.94
C SER A 182 0.04 -25.25 31.55
N SER A 183 0.55 -26.47 31.41
CA SER A 183 0.46 -27.32 30.22
C SER A 183 -0.94 -27.91 30.05
N GLN A 184 -1.43 -28.01 28.81
CA GLN A 184 -2.44 -29.01 28.43
C GLN A 184 -2.29 -29.42 26.96
N THR A 185 -2.28 -30.73 26.76
CA THR A 185 -2.15 -31.46 25.49
C THR A 185 -3.50 -31.52 24.77
N SER A 186 -3.58 -31.36 23.45
CA SER A 186 -4.52 -32.13 22.62
C SER A 186 -4.32 -31.97 21.10
N SER A 187 -4.38 -33.15 20.46
CA SER A 187 -4.80 -33.51 19.09
C SER A 187 -4.29 -32.72 17.87
N LEU A 188 -3.48 -33.41 17.07
CA LEU A 188 -3.12 -33.04 15.69
C LEU A 188 -4.37 -33.11 14.79
N LYS A 189 -4.77 -31.97 14.23
CA LYS A 189 -5.65 -31.90 13.06
C LYS A 189 -4.81 -31.49 11.85
N VAL A 190 -4.69 -32.41 10.90
CA VAL A 190 -4.17 -32.12 9.56
C VAL A 190 -5.20 -31.23 8.87
N ILE A 191 -4.81 -30.01 8.53
CA ILE A 191 -5.60 -29.13 7.66
C ILE A 191 -4.99 -29.22 6.27
N ASP A 192 -5.76 -29.77 5.34
CA ASP A 192 -5.48 -29.71 3.91
C ASP A 192 -5.71 -28.28 3.42
N LEU A 193 -4.68 -27.70 2.80
CA LEU A 193 -4.70 -26.34 2.25
C LEU A 193 -4.89 -26.41 0.74
N SER A 194 -6.03 -26.92 0.31
CA SER A 194 -6.51 -26.75 -1.06
C SER A 194 -7.22 -25.38 -1.17
N LEU A 195 -6.53 -24.39 -1.73
CA LEU A 195 -7.09 -23.08 -2.04
C LEU A 195 -8.08 -23.22 -3.21
N PRO A 196 -9.36 -22.81 -3.08
CA PRO A 196 -10.28 -22.75 -4.21
C PRO A 196 -9.85 -21.61 -5.13
N LEU A 197 -9.11 -21.94 -6.19
CA LEU A 197 -8.94 -21.05 -7.33
C LEU A 197 -10.26 -21.03 -8.09
N HIS A 198 -11.06 -19.97 -7.90
CA HIS A 198 -12.08 -19.62 -8.89
C HIS A 198 -11.38 -19.08 -10.13
N THR A 199 -10.95 -20.01 -11.00
CA THR A 199 -10.70 -19.75 -12.41
C THR A 199 -12.01 -19.94 -13.17
N PRO A 200 -12.49 -18.94 -13.94
CA PRO A 200 -13.36 -19.24 -15.05
C PRO A 200 -12.49 -19.88 -16.15
N ALA A 201 -12.43 -21.21 -16.15
CA ALA A 201 -12.37 -22.00 -17.38
C ALA A 201 -13.72 -21.77 -18.10
N GLU A 202 -13.84 -21.66 -19.41
CA GLU A 202 -13.23 -22.38 -20.53
C GLU A 202 -13.86 -21.71 -21.79
N ALA A 203 -13.42 -21.80 -23.04
CA ALA A 203 -12.55 -22.74 -23.72
C ALA A 203 -12.16 -22.10 -25.06
N ALA A 204 -10.94 -22.36 -25.53
CA ALA A 204 -10.64 -22.35 -26.95
C ALA A 204 -10.33 -23.80 -27.37
N ALA A 205 -11.20 -24.42 -28.17
CA ALA A 205 -10.83 -25.19 -29.35
C ALA A 205 -12.05 -25.89 -30.01
N VAL A 206 -12.34 -25.43 -31.23
CA VAL A 206 -12.74 -26.21 -32.41
C VAL A 206 -13.97 -27.14 -32.33
N GLY A 207 -15.01 -26.71 -33.06
CA GLY A 207 -15.69 -27.59 -34.01
C GLY A 207 -17.11 -28.04 -33.66
N SER A 208 -18.12 -27.22 -34.02
CA SER A 208 -19.21 -27.58 -34.97
C SER A 208 -20.34 -26.55 -34.89
N GLN A 209 -20.59 -25.88 -36.01
CA GLN A 209 -21.80 -25.11 -36.34
C GLN A 209 -23.06 -26.02 -36.35
N PRO A 210 -24.33 -25.51 -36.40
CA PRO A 210 -24.76 -24.33 -37.15
C PRO A 210 -25.87 -23.50 -36.41
N PRO A 211 -26.68 -22.65 -37.07
CA PRO A 211 -26.75 -21.22 -36.75
C PRO A 211 -28.07 -20.85 -36.06
N SER A 212 -28.17 -19.66 -35.47
CA SER A 212 -29.26 -18.70 -35.73
C SER A 212 -29.26 -17.52 -34.75
N THR A 213 -29.53 -16.36 -35.34
CA THR A 213 -30.18 -15.15 -34.77
C THR A 213 -29.40 -14.28 -33.78
N ALA A 214 -28.99 -13.11 -34.29
CA ALA A 214 -28.55 -11.95 -33.55
C ALA A 214 -29.67 -11.37 -32.65
N GLY A 215 -29.33 -11.00 -31.42
CA GLY A 215 -29.98 -9.89 -30.70
C GLY A 215 -29.41 -8.56 -31.20
N THR A 216 -30.02 -7.39 -31.02
CA THR A 216 -31.14 -7.00 -30.17
C THR A 216 -31.53 -5.56 -30.55
N SER A 217 -32.80 -5.24 -30.29
CA SER A 217 -33.27 -3.95 -29.75
C SER A 217 -32.97 -2.62 -30.48
N ASN A 218 -34.08 -2.04 -30.95
CA ASN A 218 -34.62 -0.74 -30.55
C ASN A 218 -33.89 0.57 -30.88
N ILE A 219 -34.53 1.27 -31.81
CA ILE A 219 -35.10 2.63 -31.65
C ILE A 219 -34.08 3.75 -31.36
N CYS A 220 -33.68 4.43 -32.44
CA CYS A 220 -33.42 5.86 -32.43
C CYS A 220 -34.60 6.59 -33.11
N ASN A 221 -35.12 7.60 -32.43
CA ASN A 221 -36.21 8.45 -32.87
C ASN A 221 -35.66 9.75 -33.51
N ARG A 222 -36.43 10.25 -34.49
CA ARG A 222 -36.59 11.64 -34.97
C ARG A 222 -35.80 12.20 -36.18
N LYS A 223 -36.66 12.55 -37.16
CA LYS A 223 -36.73 13.73 -38.07
C LYS A 223 -35.74 13.81 -39.24
N THR A 224 -36.28 13.81 -40.47
CA THR A 224 -36.52 15.00 -41.31
C THR A 224 -36.99 14.62 -42.73
N LYS A 225 -38.23 14.95 -43.09
CA LYS A 225 -38.66 15.78 -44.24
C LYS A 225 -40.17 15.63 -44.41
#